data_AF-A0A9W6EXY3-F1
#
_entry.id   AF-A0A9W6EXY3-F1
#
_cell.length_a   1.000
_cell.length_b   1.000
_cell.length_c   1.000
_cell.angle_alpha   90.00
_cell.angle_beta   90.00
_cell.angle_gamma   90.00
#
_symmetry.space_group_name_H-M   'P 1'
#
loop_
_entity.id
_entity.type
_entity.pdbx_description
1 polymer ?
#
loop_
_entity_poly.entity_id
_entity_poly.type
_entity_poly.pdbx_seq_one_letter_code
_entity_poly.pdbx_strand_id
1 'polypeptide(L)'
;MSRTFTADELLAYDGSDAEKPVYIAVKGSVYDVSASREFYGKGGPYEAFAGRECSRALAIMKVDAAECNDNLADCTEKQLKTLEDWITKFNAKYAIVGKLASAAGEPQADAAALFLRQSPFTPGLIATLVIIVGLTVFGAYLLFLDMQGPPPSNAHSEL
;
A
#
# COMPACT_ATOMS: atom_id res chain seq x y z
N MET A 1 -11.35 -1.92 14.16
CA MET A 1 -12.37 -2.38 13.21
C MET A 1 -12.23 -1.55 11.95
N SER A 2 -11.99 -2.16 10.80
CA SER A 2 -11.82 -1.44 9.53
C SER A 2 -13.21 -1.16 8.95
N ARG A 3 -13.56 0.12 8.72
CA ARG A 3 -14.84 0.47 8.09
C ARG A 3 -14.77 0.17 6.58
N THR A 4 -15.80 -0.45 6.05
CA THR A 4 -15.95 -0.63 4.60
C THR A 4 -16.80 0.51 4.07
N PHE A 5 -16.36 1.13 2.98
CA PHE A 5 -17.06 2.20 2.29
C PHE A 5 -17.46 1.72 0.91
N THR A 6 -18.66 2.04 0.45
CA THR A 6 -19.03 1.87 -0.96
C THR A 6 -18.53 3.06 -1.80
N ALA A 7 -18.44 2.91 -3.12
CA ALA A 7 -18.06 4.02 -4.01
C ALA A 7 -19.03 5.22 -3.87
N ASP A 8 -20.32 4.94 -3.70
CA ASP A 8 -21.35 5.96 -3.48
C ASP A 8 -21.17 6.66 -2.12
N GLU A 9 -20.93 5.90 -1.04
CA GLU A 9 -20.62 6.50 0.26
C GLU A 9 -19.34 7.33 0.25
N LEU A 10 -18.32 6.91 -0.50
CA LEU A 10 -17.06 7.63 -0.58
C LEU A 10 -17.24 9.00 -1.26
N LEU A 11 -18.11 9.08 -2.28
CA LEU A 11 -18.43 10.34 -2.97
C LEU A 11 -19.03 11.39 -2.04
N ALA A 12 -19.67 10.99 -0.94
CA ALA A 12 -20.17 11.92 0.08
C ALA A 12 -19.04 12.65 0.84
N TYR A 13 -17.78 12.21 0.69
CA TYR A 13 -16.58 12.78 1.32
C TYR A 13 -15.63 13.44 0.30
N ASP A 14 -16.18 14.01 -0.78
CA ASP A 14 -15.45 14.80 -1.79
C ASP A 14 -14.88 16.14 -1.26
N GLY A 15 -15.21 16.52 -0.03
CA GLY A 15 -14.74 17.79 0.53
C GLY A 15 -15.54 19.02 0.05
N SER A 16 -16.69 18.82 -0.61
CA SER A 16 -17.71 19.87 -0.77
C SER A 16 -18.25 20.37 0.57
N ASP A 17 -18.41 19.50 1.57
CA ASP A 17 -18.86 19.87 2.91
C ASP A 17 -17.67 20.27 3.80
N ALA A 18 -17.63 21.53 4.26
CA ALA A 18 -16.59 22.06 5.15
C ALA A 18 -16.47 21.30 6.48
N GLU A 19 -17.59 20.72 6.94
CA GLU A 19 -17.67 20.00 8.21
C GLU A 19 -17.31 18.52 8.10
N LYS A 20 -17.21 17.99 6.88
CA LYS A 20 -16.86 16.58 6.65
C LYS A 20 -15.37 16.41 6.32
N PRO A 21 -14.78 15.27 6.73
CA PRO A 21 -13.45 14.88 6.30
C PRO A 21 -13.42 14.58 4.79
N VAL A 22 -12.22 14.62 4.22
CA VAL A 22 -11.96 14.29 2.81
C VAL A 22 -11.29 12.94 2.73
N TYR A 23 -11.90 12.03 1.97
CA TYR A 23 -11.39 10.66 1.81
C TYR A 23 -11.00 10.38 0.37
N ILE A 24 -9.96 9.58 0.19
CA ILE A 24 -9.51 9.09 -1.12
C ILE A 24 -9.31 7.59 -1.03
N ALA A 25 -9.78 6.85 -2.03
CA ALA A 25 -9.48 5.44 -2.15
C ALA A 25 -8.31 5.22 -3.10
N VAL A 26 -7.34 4.42 -2.68
CA VAL A 26 -6.23 3.94 -3.51
C VAL A 26 -6.05 2.45 -3.25
N LYS A 27 -6.15 1.67 -4.32
CA LYS A 27 -6.03 0.21 -4.37
C LYS A 27 -6.96 -0.46 -3.35
N GLY A 28 -8.18 0.06 -3.24
CA GLY A 28 -9.19 -0.39 -2.29
C GLY A 28 -8.94 0.00 -0.83
N SER A 29 -7.90 0.77 -0.52
CA SER A 29 -7.66 1.33 0.82
C SER A 29 -8.11 2.78 0.88
N VAL A 30 -8.87 3.15 1.92
CA VAL A 30 -9.41 4.52 2.08
C VAL A 30 -8.52 5.30 3.03
N TYR A 31 -7.94 6.39 2.52
CA TYR A 31 -7.05 7.30 3.23
C TYR A 31 -7.80 8.58 3.65
N ASP A 32 -7.55 9.04 4.87
CA ASP A 32 -7.98 10.37 5.33
C ASP A 32 -6.97 11.44 4.89
N VAL A 33 -7.40 12.29 3.97
CA VAL A 33 -6.61 13.42 3.46
C VAL A 33 -7.15 14.76 3.95
N SER A 34 -7.95 14.74 5.03
CA SER A 34 -8.53 15.92 5.65
C SER A 34 -7.49 16.94 6.09
N ALA A 35 -6.30 16.47 6.50
CA ALA A 35 -5.16 17.33 6.83
C ALA A 35 -4.64 18.15 5.62
N SER A 36 -4.91 17.69 4.40
CA SER A 36 -4.50 18.33 3.14
C SER A 36 -5.71 18.85 2.35
N ARG A 37 -6.73 19.36 3.05
CA ARG A 37 -7.98 19.86 2.43
C ARG A 37 -7.75 20.96 1.39
N GLU A 38 -6.71 21.78 1.55
CA GLU A 38 -6.34 22.80 0.55
C GLU A 38 -5.98 22.21 -0.84
N PHE A 39 -5.55 20.95 -0.87
CA PHE A 39 -5.14 20.26 -2.10
C PHE A 39 -6.26 19.43 -2.70
N TYR A 40 -6.95 18.65 -1.87
CA TYR A 40 -7.97 17.69 -2.29
C TYR A 40 -9.40 18.19 -2.10
N GLY A 41 -9.62 19.23 -1.29
CA GLY A 41 -10.94 19.82 -1.12
C GLY A 41 -11.38 20.60 -2.35
N LYS A 42 -12.64 21.04 -2.33
CA LYS A 42 -13.27 21.81 -3.41
C LYS A 42 -12.43 23.02 -3.82
N GLY A 43 -12.10 23.14 -5.11
CA GLY A 43 -11.27 24.22 -5.65
C GLY A 43 -9.76 23.99 -5.53
N GLY A 44 -9.34 22.85 -4.96
CA GLY A 44 -7.95 22.42 -4.93
C GLY A 44 -7.50 21.76 -6.24
N PRO A 45 -6.19 21.74 -6.53
CA PRO A 45 -5.66 21.15 -7.76
C PRO A 45 -5.96 19.66 -7.90
N TYR A 46 -6.26 18.96 -6.80
CA TYR A 46 -6.57 17.53 -6.75
C TYR A 46 -8.01 17.24 -6.33
N GLU A 47 -8.94 18.20 -6.49
CA GLU A 47 -10.36 18.00 -6.15
C GLU A 47 -10.96 16.78 -6.87
N ALA A 48 -10.49 16.48 -8.08
CA ALA A 48 -10.93 15.34 -8.88
C ALA A 48 -10.72 13.97 -8.20
N PHE A 49 -9.84 13.90 -7.21
CA PHE A 49 -9.52 12.68 -6.47
C PHE A 49 -10.41 12.48 -5.24
N ALA A 50 -11.00 13.55 -4.72
CA ALA A 50 -11.73 13.50 -3.49
C ALA A 50 -13.01 12.66 -3.63
N GLY A 51 -13.24 11.82 -2.63
CA GLY A 51 -14.39 10.92 -2.57
C GLY A 51 -14.37 9.80 -3.61
N ARG A 52 -13.24 9.56 -4.29
CA ARG A 52 -13.16 8.61 -5.42
C ARG A 52 -11.98 7.65 -5.31
N GLU A 53 -12.07 6.59 -6.11
CA GLU A 53 -10.98 5.65 -6.33
C GLU A 53 -10.00 6.26 -7.34
N CYS A 54 -8.72 6.40 -6.95
CA CYS A 54 -7.70 7.10 -7.72
C CYS A 54 -6.52 6.20 -8.11
N SER A 55 -6.63 4.88 -8.02
CA SER A 55 -5.53 3.96 -8.34
C SER A 55 -5.01 4.18 -9.75
N ARG A 56 -5.91 4.15 -10.73
CA ARG A 56 -5.52 4.33 -12.12
C ARG A 56 -4.94 5.72 -12.36
N ALA A 57 -5.62 6.76 -11.88
CA ALA A 57 -5.16 8.14 -11.96
C ALA A 57 -3.74 8.33 -11.41
N LEU A 58 -3.41 7.72 -10.26
CA LEU A 58 -2.08 7.74 -9.66
C LEU A 58 -1.06 6.92 -10.47
N ALA A 59 -1.47 5.77 -11.01
CA ALA A 59 -0.63 4.92 -11.85
C ALA A 59 -0.18 5.64 -13.14
N ILE A 60 -1.10 6.36 -13.78
CA ILE A 60 -0.83 7.14 -15.00
C ILE A 60 -0.36 8.58 -14.71
N MET A 61 -0.31 8.97 -13.43
CA MET A 61 0.02 10.32 -12.95
C MET A 61 -0.84 11.44 -13.56
N LYS A 62 -2.14 11.22 -13.67
CA LYS A 62 -3.08 12.18 -14.24
C LYS A 62 -4.19 12.53 -13.25
N VAL A 63 -4.40 13.84 -13.04
CA VAL A 63 -5.40 14.37 -12.11
C VAL A 63 -6.68 14.66 -12.87
N ASP A 64 -7.46 13.61 -13.12
CA ASP A 64 -8.69 13.69 -13.90
C ASP A 64 -9.77 12.80 -13.33
N ALA A 65 -10.97 13.34 -13.13
CA ALA A 65 -12.09 12.62 -12.55
C ALA A 65 -12.58 11.46 -13.44
N ALA A 66 -12.30 11.51 -14.75
CA ALA A 66 -12.61 10.42 -15.69
C ALA A 66 -11.64 9.23 -15.53
N GLU A 67 -10.41 9.48 -15.10
CA GLU A 67 -9.39 8.44 -14.88
C GLU A 67 -9.39 7.90 -13.44
N CYS A 68 -10.24 8.45 -12.56
CA CYS A 68 -10.47 7.97 -11.20
C CYS A 68 -11.33 6.69 -11.22
N ASN A 69 -10.67 5.54 -11.32
CA ASN A 69 -11.29 4.22 -11.23
C ASN A 69 -10.28 3.13 -10.82
N ASP A 70 -10.82 1.98 -10.40
CA ASP A 70 -10.07 0.82 -9.94
C ASP A 70 -9.48 -0.03 -11.09
N ASN A 71 -9.72 0.33 -12.35
CA ASN A 71 -9.29 -0.48 -13.48
C ASN A 71 -7.80 -0.30 -13.78
N LEU A 72 -7.00 -1.21 -13.24
CA LEU A 72 -5.57 -1.31 -13.44
C LEU A 72 -5.16 -2.31 -14.54
N ALA A 73 -6.12 -2.92 -15.25
CA ALA A 73 -5.84 -3.97 -16.23
C ALA A 73 -5.02 -3.47 -17.44
N ASP A 74 -5.15 -2.19 -17.79
CA ASP A 74 -4.44 -1.54 -18.89
C ASP A 74 -3.09 -0.92 -18.45
N CYS A 75 -2.79 -0.95 -17.15
CA CYS A 75 -1.56 -0.34 -16.62
C CYS A 75 -0.34 -1.21 -16.88
N THR A 76 0.74 -0.59 -17.37
CA THR A 76 2.03 -1.24 -17.55
C THR A 76 2.74 -1.44 -16.21
N GLU A 77 3.69 -2.38 -16.11
CA GLU A 77 4.51 -2.61 -14.89
C GLU A 77 5.15 -1.33 -14.32
N LYS A 78 5.57 -0.41 -15.19
CA LYS A 78 6.11 0.89 -14.75
C LYS A 78 5.07 1.74 -14.02
N GLN A 79 3.83 1.78 -14.54
CA GLN A 79 2.74 2.54 -13.94
C GLN A 79 2.29 1.90 -12.61
N LEU A 80 2.26 0.58 -12.56
CA LEU A 80 2.01 -0.16 -11.31
C LEU A 80 3.08 0.13 -10.26
N LYS A 81 4.36 0.18 -10.64
CA LYS A 81 5.44 0.57 -9.73
C LYS A 81 5.29 2.01 -9.23
N THR A 82 4.88 2.93 -10.09
CA THR A 82 4.57 4.32 -9.70
C THR A 82 3.41 4.36 -8.69
N LEU A 83 2.36 3.58 -8.91
CA LEU A 83 1.24 3.46 -7.98
C LEU A 83 1.71 2.95 -6.60
N GLU A 84 2.55 1.93 -6.55
CA GLU A 84 3.09 1.40 -5.27
C GLU A 84 3.94 2.44 -4.51
N ASP A 85 4.72 3.25 -5.23
CA ASP A 85 5.48 4.37 -4.63
C ASP A 85 4.54 5.43 -4.04
N TRP A 86 3.46 5.75 -4.75
CA TRP A 86 2.40 6.63 -4.25
C TRP A 86 1.71 6.05 -3.03
N ILE A 87 1.34 4.78 -3.04
CA ILE A 87 0.75 4.08 -1.88
C ILE A 87 1.68 4.19 -0.68
N THR A 88 2.98 4.00 -0.87
CA THR A 88 3.97 4.11 0.21
C THR A 88 4.01 5.53 0.79
N LYS A 89 4.02 6.55 -0.06
CA LYS A 89 3.96 7.96 0.36
C LYS A 89 2.65 8.30 1.09
N PHE A 90 1.53 7.77 0.60
CA PHE A 90 0.22 7.95 1.24
C PHE A 90 0.17 7.28 2.61
N ASN A 91 0.68 6.05 2.75
CA ASN A 91 0.76 5.36 4.04
C ASN A 91 1.65 6.10 5.05
N ALA A 92 2.72 6.74 4.60
CA ALA A 92 3.60 7.52 5.47
C ALA A 92 2.96 8.85 5.92
N LYS A 93 2.10 9.45 5.08
CA LYS A 93 1.54 10.80 5.30
C LYS A 93 0.12 10.78 5.88
N TYR A 94 -0.69 9.80 5.52
CA TYR A 94 -2.13 9.75 5.79
C TYR A 94 -2.52 8.43 6.47
N ALA A 95 -3.52 8.50 7.33
CA ALA A 95 -4.04 7.32 8.02
C ALA A 95 -5.06 6.58 7.15
N ILE A 96 -5.01 5.25 7.15
CA ILE A 96 -6.04 4.41 6.55
C ILE A 96 -7.23 4.35 7.52
N VAL A 97 -8.38 4.85 7.09
CA VAL A 97 -9.63 4.84 7.86
C VAL A 97 -10.54 3.66 7.52
N GLY A 98 -10.29 3.00 6.39
CA GLY A 98 -11.10 1.90 5.94
C GLY A 98 -10.69 1.31 4.61
N LYS A 99 -11.62 0.57 4.00
CA LYS A 99 -11.45 -0.06 2.69
C LYS A 99 -12.64 0.24 1.79
N LEU A 100 -12.40 0.35 0.50
CA LEU A 100 -13.43 0.47 -0.51
C LEU A 100 -13.98 -0.94 -0.79
N ALA A 101 -15.31 -1.06 -0.82
CA ALA A 101 -15.98 -2.27 -1.27
C ALA A 101 -15.67 -2.48 -2.76
N SER A 102 -14.77 -3.42 -3.06
CA SER A 102 -14.52 -3.83 -4.43
C SER A 102 -15.69 -4.69 -4.92
N ALA A 103 -16.12 -4.49 -6.17
CA ALA A 103 -17.16 -5.32 -6.80
C ALA A 103 -16.69 -6.78 -6.98
N ALA A 104 -15.37 -7.00 -7.08
CA ALA A 104 -14.75 -8.30 -6.93
C ALA A 104 -14.29 -8.42 -5.47
N GLY A 105 -14.99 -9.24 -4.68
CA GLY A 105 -14.68 -9.52 -3.28
C GLY A 105 -13.37 -10.30 -3.13
N GLU A 106 -12.24 -9.73 -3.54
CA GLU A 106 -10.92 -10.19 -3.17
C GLU A 106 -10.48 -9.44 -1.91
N PRO A 107 -10.44 -10.12 -0.76
CA PRO A 107 -9.89 -9.54 0.45
C PRO A 107 -8.37 -9.47 0.26
N GLN A 108 -7.85 -8.30 -0.10
CA GLN A 108 -6.41 -8.00 -0.12
C GLN A 108 -5.83 -7.91 1.32
N ALA A 109 -6.24 -8.80 2.24
CA ALA A 109 -5.71 -8.89 3.60
C ALA A 109 -5.47 -10.32 4.11
N ASP A 110 -5.72 -11.35 3.31
CA ASP A 110 -5.60 -12.73 3.80
C ASP A 110 -4.95 -13.71 2.81
N ALA A 111 -4.22 -13.25 1.80
CA ALA A 111 -3.37 -14.13 0.98
C ALA A 111 -2.33 -14.90 1.84
N ALA A 112 -1.89 -14.32 2.97
CA ALA A 112 -1.06 -15.03 3.95
C ALA A 112 -1.86 -16.03 4.82
N ALA A 113 -3.16 -15.82 5.04
CA ALA A 113 -4.00 -16.68 5.87
C ALA A 113 -4.69 -17.80 5.08
N LEU A 114 -4.93 -17.63 3.78
CA LEU A 114 -5.49 -18.65 2.90
C LEU A 114 -4.46 -19.72 2.54
N PHE A 115 -3.18 -19.34 2.40
CA PHE A 115 -2.08 -20.28 2.19
C PHE A 115 -1.92 -21.27 3.38
N LEU A 116 -2.31 -20.86 4.59
CA LEU A 116 -2.35 -21.72 5.78
C LEU A 116 -3.59 -22.61 5.88
N ARG A 117 -4.63 -22.38 5.06
CA ARG A 117 -5.92 -23.07 5.20
C ARG A 117 -6.17 -24.18 4.17
N GLN A 118 -5.44 -24.21 3.05
CA GLN A 118 -5.60 -25.23 2.01
C GLN A 118 -4.50 -26.32 1.97
N SER A 119 -3.53 -26.32 2.89
CA SER A 119 -2.52 -27.38 2.91
C SER A 119 -3.08 -28.67 3.56
N PRO A 120 -3.10 -29.82 2.85
CA PRO A 120 -3.41 -31.13 3.46
C PRO A 120 -2.26 -31.67 4.32
N PHE A 121 -1.20 -30.88 4.51
CA PHE A 121 0.00 -31.28 5.22
C PHE A 121 -0.04 -30.77 6.66
N THR A 122 0.12 -31.69 7.60
CA THR A 122 0.10 -31.44 9.04
C THR A 122 1.15 -30.39 9.46
N PRO A 123 0.83 -29.56 10.47
CA PRO A 123 1.63 -28.39 10.86
C PRO A 123 3.08 -28.68 11.29
N GLY A 124 3.46 -29.95 11.50
CA GLY A 124 4.82 -30.33 11.90
C GLY A 124 5.86 -30.33 10.76
N LEU A 125 5.45 -30.53 9.51
CA LEU A 125 6.42 -30.68 8.40
C LEU A 125 6.87 -29.32 7.83
N ILE A 126 5.95 -28.35 7.80
CA ILE A 126 6.19 -27.01 7.24
C ILE A 126 7.10 -26.20 8.16
N ALA A 127 6.91 -26.28 9.49
CA ALA A 127 7.80 -25.64 10.45
C ALA A 127 9.24 -26.14 10.31
N THR A 128 9.42 -27.46 10.11
CA THR A 128 10.75 -28.07 9.94
C THR A 128 11.44 -27.60 8.66
N LEU A 129 10.69 -27.50 7.55
CA LEU A 129 11.25 -27.06 6.26
C LEU A 129 11.63 -25.57 6.25
N VAL A 130 10.84 -24.71 6.90
CA VAL A 130 11.16 -23.27 7.03
C VAL A 130 12.37 -23.06 7.94
N ILE A 131 12.50 -23.84 9.02
CA ILE A 131 13.68 -23.79 9.91
C ILE A 131 14.93 -24.27 9.17
N ILE A 132 14.84 -25.35 8.38
CA ILE A 132 15.99 -25.87 7.63
C ILE A 132 16.46 -24.86 6.57
N VAL A 133 15.52 -24.29 5.79
CA VAL A 133 15.86 -23.28 4.76
C VAL A 133 16.41 -22.01 5.43
N GLY A 134 15.82 -21.56 6.54
CA GLY A 134 16.29 -20.41 7.32
C GLY A 134 17.69 -20.62 7.90
N LEU A 135 17.97 -21.79 8.49
CA LEU A 135 19.30 -22.14 9.02
C LEU A 135 20.35 -22.27 7.91
N THR A 136 19.97 -22.77 6.74
CA THR A 136 20.92 -22.93 5.62
C THR A 136 21.31 -21.57 5.04
N VAL A 137 20.33 -20.67 4.86
CA VAL A 137 20.58 -19.31 4.36
C VAL A 137 21.31 -18.46 5.42
N PHE A 138 20.95 -18.59 6.69
CA PHE A 138 21.61 -17.88 7.79
C PHE A 138 23.03 -18.39 8.05
N GLY A 139 23.26 -19.70 7.97
CA GLY A 139 24.60 -20.29 8.06
C GLY A 139 25.53 -19.87 6.92
N ALA A 140 25.00 -19.83 5.68
CA ALA A 140 25.75 -19.29 4.54
C ALA A 140 26.06 -17.79 4.69
N TYR A 141 25.14 -17.03 5.29
CA TYR A 141 25.33 -15.60 5.56
C TYR A 141 26.37 -15.34 6.67
N LEU A 142 26.40 -16.15 7.73
CA LEU A 142 27.43 -16.04 8.77
C LEU A 142 28.82 -16.43 8.26
N LEU A 143 28.94 -17.45 7.42
CA LEU A 143 30.21 -17.80 6.76
C LEU A 143 30.70 -16.69 5.81
N PHE A 144 29.77 -16.00 5.14
CA PHE A 144 30.11 -14.88 4.28
C PHE A 144 30.59 -13.65 5.07
N LEU A 145 30.03 -13.41 6.27
CA LEU A 145 30.48 -12.34 7.17
C LEU A 145 31.83 -12.65 7.82
N ASP A 146 32.15 -13.91 8.11
CA ASP A 146 33.47 -14.31 8.64
C ASP A 146 34.58 -14.18 7.57
N MET A 147 34.25 -14.42 6.29
CA MET A 147 35.18 -14.21 5.16
C MET A 147 35.43 -12.74 4.83
N GLN A 148 34.56 -11.82 5.24
CA GLN A 148 34.84 -10.39 5.19
C GLN A 148 35.51 -10.00 6.51
N GLY A 149 36.83 -10.19 6.57
CA GLY A 149 37.65 -9.73 7.70
C GLY A 149 37.32 -8.28 8.11
N PRO A 150 37.63 -7.88 9.36
CA PRO A 150 37.10 -6.67 9.97
C PRO A 150 37.35 -5.44 9.08
N PRO A 151 36.34 -4.55 8.93
CA PRO A 151 36.49 -3.35 8.12
C PRO A 151 37.66 -2.51 8.66
N PRO A 152 38.48 -1.89 7.78
CA PRO A 152 39.61 -1.10 8.22
C PRO A 152 39.11 0.05 9.11
N SER A 153 39.74 0.17 10.29
CA SER A 153 39.51 1.26 11.23
C SER A 153 39.99 2.58 10.61
N ASN A 154 39.09 3.26 9.93
CA ASN A 154 39.25 4.61 9.44
C ASN A 154 39.10 5.60 10.61
N ALA A 155 40.15 5.68 11.43
CA ALA A 155 40.39 6.81 12.32
C ALA A 155 40.78 8.03 11.47
N HIS A 156 39.77 8.78 11.03
CA HIS A 156 39.93 10.20 10.71
C HIS A 156 39.14 10.99 11.76
N SER A 157 39.80 11.23 12.90
CA SER A 157 39.43 12.31 13.80
C SER A 157 40.03 13.61 13.26
N GLU A 158 39.11 14.52 12.93
CA GLU A 158 39.14 15.99 12.92
C GLU A 158 40.46 16.75 13.18
N LEU A 159 40.68 17.77 12.32
CA LEU A 159 41.35 19.08 12.55
C LEU A 159 42.72 19.14 13.26
#